data_AF-A0A518ESB2-F1
#
_entry.id   AF-A0A518ESB2-F1
#
_cell.length_a   1.000
_cell.length_b   1.000
_cell.length_c   1.000
_cell.angle_alpha   90.00
_cell.angle_beta   90.00
_cell.angle_gamma   90.00
#
_symmetry.space_group_name_H-M   'P 1'
#
loop_
_entity.id
_entity.type
_entity.pdbx_description
1 polymer ?
#
loop_
_entity_poly.entity_id
_entity_poly.type
_entity_poly.pdbx_seq_one_letter_code
_entity_poly.pdbx_strand_id
1 'polypeptide(L)'
;MATAAAVWLLSSCASGPVYTSAPVYPSAPVSSSASGAQRLSVTGQYSRTSRFREVDPSSSPFTVDTLLGIRQLSDENRWQELDSQPEIGVSVQAPILLDDPTTVVDDRTGLWSALSYDFSVRYAFDRSSTTNGGDAVQSLDSRTIDLSAGLILSPFQYKSRFQPYIGGGVAFLFLDTDLRLGNSVQSDRDTVLTSYLRAGALVEFAYGRHVGVDARWLNNADVMIDGLGADVGALTVSLVFGAQF
;
A
#
# COMPACT_ATOMS: atom_id res chain seq x y z
N MET A 1 23.43 -7.82 14.77
CA MET A 1 22.99 -9.05 14.09
C MET A 1 21.48 -9.11 14.14
N ALA A 2 20.78 -8.49 13.17
CA ALA A 2 19.32 -8.49 13.06
C ALA A 2 18.91 -8.04 11.65
N THR A 3 19.19 -8.87 10.63
CA THR A 3 18.89 -8.57 9.22
C THR A 3 18.53 -9.84 8.44
N ALA A 4 17.74 -10.75 9.04
CA ALA A 4 17.39 -12.03 8.40
C ALA A 4 15.90 -12.38 8.39
N ALA A 5 15.01 -11.56 8.96
CA ALA A 5 13.60 -11.96 9.13
C ALA A 5 12.63 -11.47 8.03
N ALA A 6 13.00 -10.49 7.19
CA ALA A 6 12.04 -9.86 6.26
C ALA A 6 11.99 -10.47 4.85
N VAL A 7 12.90 -11.38 4.50
CA VAL A 7 13.02 -11.91 3.12
C VAL A 7 12.26 -13.24 2.91
N TRP A 8 11.75 -13.88 3.96
CA TRP A 8 11.15 -15.22 3.88
C TRP A 8 9.65 -15.26 3.55
N LEU A 9 8.97 -14.12 3.40
CA LEU A 9 7.53 -14.06 3.10
C LEU A 9 7.17 -13.97 1.60
N LEU A 10 8.16 -13.90 0.69
CA LEU A 10 7.91 -13.76 -0.75
C LEU A 10 8.12 -15.02 -1.60
N SER A 11 8.52 -16.17 -1.01
CA SER A 11 8.93 -17.35 -1.80
C SER A 11 7.95 -18.52 -1.86
N SER A 12 6.76 -18.49 -1.23
CA SER A 12 5.87 -19.66 -1.14
C SER A 12 4.56 -19.59 -1.93
N CYS A 13 4.30 -18.57 -2.76
CA CYS A 13 3.04 -18.43 -3.49
C CYS A 13 3.24 -18.43 -5.02
N ALA A 14 3.88 -19.46 -5.56
CA ALA A 14 4.02 -19.64 -7.02
C ALA A 14 3.86 -21.10 -7.45
N SER A 15 2.70 -21.69 -7.18
CA SER A 15 2.26 -22.90 -7.87
C SER A 15 0.73 -22.93 -7.95
N GLY A 16 0.16 -22.01 -8.73
CA GLY A 16 -1.21 -22.13 -9.20
C GLY A 16 -1.28 -23.13 -10.36
N PRO A 17 -2.35 -23.94 -10.46
CA PRO A 17 -2.51 -24.90 -11.56
C PRO A 17 -2.67 -24.17 -12.89
N VAL A 18 -1.79 -24.50 -13.85
CA VAL A 18 -1.90 -24.08 -15.25
C VAL A 18 -3.03 -24.89 -15.90
N TYR A 19 -4.25 -24.33 -15.92
CA TYR A 19 -5.35 -24.90 -16.71
C TYR A 19 -5.24 -24.44 -18.16
N THR A 20 -4.53 -25.22 -18.99
CA THR A 20 -4.64 -25.12 -20.45
C THR A 20 -5.97 -25.71 -20.90
N SER A 21 -7.04 -24.91 -20.94
CA SER A 21 -8.25 -25.31 -21.65
C SER A 21 -8.03 -25.09 -23.16
N ALA A 22 -7.94 -26.19 -23.91
CA ALA A 22 -7.91 -26.13 -25.37
C ALA A 22 -9.23 -25.53 -25.90
N PRO A 23 -9.18 -24.72 -26.96
CA PRO A 23 -10.40 -24.21 -27.60
C PRO A 23 -11.19 -25.37 -28.21
N VAL A 24 -12.38 -25.64 -27.65
CA VAL A 24 -13.37 -26.51 -28.26
C VAL A 24 -13.98 -25.74 -29.43
N TYR A 25 -13.54 -26.04 -30.65
CA TYR A 25 -14.18 -25.53 -31.85
C TYR A 25 -15.51 -26.27 -32.06
N PRO A 26 -16.66 -25.56 -32.15
CA PRO A 26 -17.91 -26.20 -32.53
C PRO A 26 -17.78 -26.68 -33.98
N SER A 27 -17.87 -27.98 -34.18
CA SER A 27 -18.04 -28.59 -35.51
C SER A 27 -19.35 -28.09 -36.12
N ALA A 28 -19.24 -27.34 -37.21
CA ALA A 28 -20.39 -26.84 -37.96
C ALA A 28 -21.21 -28.01 -38.54
N PRO A 29 -22.56 -27.97 -38.47
CA PRO A 29 -23.39 -28.94 -39.17
C PRO A 29 -23.29 -28.70 -40.68
N VAL A 30 -22.86 -29.73 -41.41
CA VAL A 30 -22.91 -29.78 -42.87
C VAL A 30 -24.36 -30.07 -43.27
N SER A 31 -25.06 -29.07 -43.81
CA SER A 31 -26.38 -29.26 -44.43
C SER A 31 -26.25 -29.34 -45.96
N SER A 32 -26.64 -30.48 -46.52
CA SER A 32 -26.79 -30.68 -47.95
C SER A 32 -28.20 -30.33 -48.40
N SER A 33 -28.28 -29.37 -49.33
CA SER A 33 -29.28 -29.23 -50.42
C SER A 33 -30.78 -29.33 -50.10
N ALA A 34 -31.46 -28.19 -50.17
CA ALA A 34 -32.76 -28.09 -50.84
C ALA A 34 -32.99 -26.64 -51.30
N SER A 35 -33.22 -26.47 -52.60
CA SER A 35 -33.57 -25.20 -53.25
C SER A 35 -34.95 -24.73 -52.81
N GLY A 36 -35.00 -23.65 -52.03
CA GLY A 36 -36.24 -22.96 -51.69
C GLY A 36 -35.90 -21.58 -51.14
N ALA A 37 -36.36 -20.53 -51.83
CA ALA A 37 -36.13 -19.15 -51.44
C ALA A 37 -36.78 -18.87 -50.07
N GLN A 38 -35.96 -18.85 -49.01
CA GLN A 38 -36.34 -18.30 -47.72
C GLN A 38 -35.41 -17.14 -47.38
N ARG A 39 -36.00 -15.97 -47.10
CA ARG A 39 -35.33 -14.82 -46.51
C ARG A 39 -34.71 -15.25 -45.18
N LEU A 40 -33.41 -15.48 -45.17
CA LEU A 40 -32.62 -15.62 -43.95
C LEU A 40 -32.45 -14.23 -43.34
N SER A 41 -33.26 -13.91 -42.32
CA SER A 41 -32.87 -12.90 -41.34
C SER A 41 -31.75 -13.51 -40.49
N VAL A 42 -30.51 -13.21 -40.84
CA VAL A 42 -29.34 -13.56 -40.02
C VAL A 42 -29.34 -12.63 -38.81
N THR A 43 -30.13 -12.99 -37.81
CA THR A 43 -30.00 -12.44 -36.46
C THR A 43 -28.73 -13.06 -35.89
N GLY A 44 -27.60 -12.40 -36.16
CA GLY A 44 -26.30 -12.76 -35.59
C GLY A 44 -26.35 -12.61 -34.08
N GLN A 45 -26.73 -13.68 -33.38
CA GLN A 45 -26.48 -13.82 -31.95
C GLN A 45 -24.97 -13.93 -31.77
N TYR A 46 -24.31 -12.78 -31.62
CA TYR A 46 -23.00 -12.71 -31.00
C TYR A 46 -23.17 -13.16 -29.53
N SER A 47 -23.11 -14.47 -29.30
CA SER A 47 -22.97 -15.06 -27.97
C SER A 47 -21.57 -14.69 -27.48
N ARG A 48 -21.44 -13.46 -27.00
CA ARG A 48 -20.28 -12.97 -26.27
C ARG A 48 -20.29 -13.75 -24.97
N THR A 49 -19.65 -14.91 -24.97
CA THR A 49 -19.32 -15.67 -23.76
C THR A 49 -18.25 -14.87 -23.03
N SER A 50 -18.62 -13.71 -22.48
CA SER A 50 -17.89 -13.11 -21.39
C SER A 50 -18.00 -14.11 -20.26
N ARG A 51 -16.96 -14.94 -20.11
CA ARG A 51 -16.74 -15.73 -18.91
C ARG A 51 -16.46 -14.74 -17.79
N PHE A 52 -17.53 -14.11 -17.27
CA PHE A 52 -17.51 -13.53 -15.95
C PHE A 52 -17.29 -14.72 -15.03
N ARG A 53 -16.05 -14.82 -14.53
CA ARG A 53 -15.75 -15.73 -13.45
C ARG A 53 -16.62 -15.26 -12.29
N GLU A 54 -17.52 -16.12 -11.86
CA GLU A 54 -18.31 -15.92 -10.64
C GLU A 54 -17.27 -15.79 -9.51
N VAL A 55 -17.04 -14.55 -9.08
CA VAL A 55 -16.16 -14.25 -7.95
C VAL A 55 -16.95 -14.71 -6.73
N ASP A 56 -16.44 -15.72 -6.04
CA ASP A 56 -17.06 -16.25 -4.84
C ASP A 56 -17.16 -15.10 -3.81
N PRO A 57 -18.37 -14.62 -3.48
CA PRO A 57 -18.56 -13.48 -2.59
C PRO A 57 -18.13 -13.80 -1.15
N SER A 58 -17.75 -15.05 -0.84
CA SER A 58 -17.31 -15.47 0.48
C SER A 58 -15.85 -15.12 0.81
N SER A 59 -15.00 -14.77 -0.18
CA SER A 59 -13.67 -14.24 0.08
C SER A 59 -13.70 -12.71 0.03
N SER A 60 -13.72 -12.06 1.20
CA SER A 60 -13.50 -10.61 1.27
C SER A 60 -12.11 -10.31 0.74
N PRO A 61 -11.97 -9.63 -0.41
CA PRO A 61 -10.67 -9.49 -1.00
C PRO A 61 -9.84 -8.53 -0.16
N PHE A 62 -8.65 -8.92 0.25
CA PHE A 62 -7.72 -8.03 0.96
C PHE A 62 -6.52 -7.73 0.07
N THR A 63 -5.95 -6.54 0.25
CA THR A 63 -4.77 -6.10 -0.49
C THR A 63 -3.59 -6.06 0.46
N VAL A 64 -2.45 -6.58 0.01
CA VAL A 64 -1.17 -6.48 0.72
C VAL A 64 -0.21 -5.66 -0.11
N ASP A 65 0.28 -4.57 0.48
CA ASP A 65 1.19 -3.62 -0.14
C ASP A 65 2.54 -3.62 0.56
N THR A 66 3.61 -3.69 -0.21
CA THR A 66 4.98 -3.42 0.25
C THR A 66 5.35 -2.00 -0.14
N LEU A 67 5.91 -1.26 0.81
CA LEU A 67 6.34 0.13 0.64
C LEU A 67 7.85 0.23 0.75
N LEU A 68 8.47 0.96 -0.17
CA LEU A 68 9.90 1.29 -0.16
C LEU A 68 10.04 2.79 -0.39
N GLY A 69 10.53 3.54 0.58
CA GLY A 69 10.49 4.98 0.52
C GLY A 69 11.64 5.68 1.21
N ILE A 70 11.55 7.00 1.18
CA ILE A 70 12.45 7.92 1.86
C ILE A 70 11.58 8.85 2.71
N ARG A 71 11.88 8.91 3.99
CA ARG A 71 11.27 9.80 4.97
C ARG A 71 12.17 11.02 5.16
N GLN A 72 11.60 12.21 4.99
CA GLN A 72 12.21 13.50 5.29
C GLN A 72 11.58 14.06 6.55
N LEU A 73 12.41 14.47 7.51
CA LEU A 73 11.98 15.17 8.72
C LEU A 73 11.86 16.66 8.41
N SER A 74 10.96 17.37 9.09
CA SER A 74 10.79 18.82 8.90
C SER A 74 12.06 19.61 9.27
N ASP A 75 12.45 20.57 8.42
CA ASP A 75 13.62 21.45 8.58
C ASP A 75 13.61 22.30 9.87
N GLU A 76 12.45 22.42 10.51
CA GLU A 76 12.29 23.14 11.79
C GLU A 76 12.90 22.37 12.97
N ASN A 77 13.25 21.09 12.79
CA ASN A 77 13.94 20.34 13.80
C ASN A 77 15.40 20.77 13.93
N ARG A 78 15.85 20.96 15.17
CA ARG A 78 17.25 21.27 15.53
C ARG A 78 18.25 20.18 15.12
N TRP A 79 17.77 19.09 14.55
CA TRP A 79 18.52 17.93 14.07
C TRP A 79 18.58 17.94 12.53
N GLN A 80 19.18 18.99 11.94
CA GLN A 80 19.40 19.13 10.48
C GLN A 80 20.23 18.00 9.84
N GLU A 81 20.67 17.00 10.61
CA GLU A 81 21.53 15.91 10.14
C GLU A 81 20.76 14.61 9.87
N LEU A 82 19.44 14.60 10.09
CA LEU A 82 18.53 13.49 9.79
C LEU A 82 17.69 13.80 8.53
N ASP A 83 18.32 14.35 7.49
CA ASP A 83 17.64 14.87 6.29
C ASP A 83 16.81 13.82 5.53
N SER A 84 17.24 12.54 5.60
CA SER A 84 16.53 11.48 4.89
C SER A 84 16.78 10.10 5.48
N GLN A 85 15.70 9.39 5.81
CA GLN A 85 15.76 8.03 6.33
C GLN A 85 15.14 7.06 5.31
N PRO A 86 15.85 6.01 4.86
CA PRO A 86 15.21 4.93 4.10
C PRO A 86 14.13 4.25 4.96
N GLU A 87 12.97 4.03 4.36
CA GLU A 87 11.81 3.38 4.97
C GLU A 87 11.41 2.13 4.18
N ILE A 88 11.11 1.06 4.90
CA ILE A 88 10.43 -0.13 4.37
C ILE A 88 9.16 -0.39 5.18
N GLY A 89 8.09 -0.80 4.53
CA GLY A 89 6.85 -1.12 5.23
C GLY A 89 5.99 -2.15 4.53
N VAL A 90 5.00 -2.64 5.27
CA VAL A 90 3.92 -3.49 4.77
C VAL A 90 2.60 -2.89 5.23
N SER A 91 1.63 -2.83 4.32
CA SER A 91 0.25 -2.41 4.58
C SER A 91 -0.70 -3.53 4.17
N VAL A 92 -1.73 -3.74 4.98
CA VAL A 92 -2.84 -4.64 4.71
C VAL A 92 -4.10 -3.79 4.66
N GLN A 93 -4.80 -3.85 3.53
CA GLN A 93 -6.03 -3.12 3.31
C GLN A 93 -7.22 -4.07 3.18
N ALA A 94 -8.29 -3.77 3.91
CA ALA A 94 -9.52 -4.55 3.89
C ALA A 94 -10.71 -3.66 3.52
N PRO A 95 -11.58 -4.09 2.60
CA PRO A 95 -12.76 -3.31 2.22
C PRO A 95 -13.70 -3.17 3.42
N ILE A 96 -14.37 -2.03 3.51
CA ILE A 96 -15.46 -1.87 4.48
C ILE A 96 -16.69 -2.56 3.91
N LEU A 97 -17.03 -3.72 4.48
CA LEU A 97 -18.28 -4.40 4.18
C LEU A 97 -19.40 -3.67 4.92
N LEU A 98 -20.24 -2.96 4.18
CA LEU A 98 -21.51 -2.48 4.70
C LEU A 98 -22.53 -3.61 4.52
N ASP A 99 -23.20 -4.02 5.61
CA ASP A 99 -24.06 -5.21 5.71
C ASP A 99 -25.27 -5.26 4.76
N ASP A 100 -25.49 -4.26 3.91
CA ASP A 100 -26.58 -4.26 2.94
C ASP A 100 -26.15 -3.76 1.55
N PRO A 101 -25.71 -4.66 0.65
CA PRO A 101 -25.37 -4.31 -0.73
C PRO A 101 -26.61 -3.98 -1.58
N THR A 102 -27.84 -4.16 -1.07
CA THR A 102 -29.07 -4.00 -1.86
C THR A 102 -29.71 -2.62 -1.74
N THR A 103 -29.33 -1.81 -0.74
CA THR A 103 -29.98 -0.50 -0.49
C THR A 103 -29.16 0.73 -0.91
N VAL A 104 -27.89 0.58 -1.31
CA VAL A 104 -26.99 1.74 -1.55
C VAL A 104 -26.18 1.64 -2.85
N VAL A 105 -26.78 1.11 -3.92
CA VAL A 105 -26.25 1.30 -5.28
C VAL A 105 -27.24 2.15 -6.08
N ASP A 106 -27.51 3.35 -5.57
CA ASP A 106 -27.89 4.45 -6.45
C ASP A 106 -26.57 4.97 -7.03
N ASP A 107 -26.48 5.13 -8.36
CA ASP A 107 -25.27 5.50 -9.12
C ASP A 107 -24.55 6.80 -8.65
N ARG A 108 -25.08 7.45 -7.62
CA ARG A 108 -24.63 8.71 -7.02
C ARG A 108 -23.78 8.55 -5.74
N THR A 109 -23.71 7.37 -5.11
CA THR A 109 -23.02 7.19 -3.81
C THR A 109 -21.84 6.22 -3.83
N GLY A 110 -21.28 5.88 -5.00
CA GLY A 110 -20.11 4.99 -5.18
C GLY A 110 -18.81 5.38 -4.45
N LEU A 111 -18.85 6.38 -3.57
CA LEU A 111 -17.80 6.72 -2.62
C LEU A 111 -17.68 5.73 -1.46
N TRP A 112 -18.78 5.10 -1.03
CA TRP A 112 -18.72 4.18 0.12
C TRP A 112 -18.08 2.84 -0.23
N SER A 113 -18.28 2.35 -1.45
CA SER A 113 -17.59 1.16 -1.97
C SER A 113 -16.10 1.40 -2.26
N ALA A 114 -15.67 2.66 -2.20
CA ALA A 114 -14.28 3.06 -2.35
C ALA A 114 -13.53 3.16 -1.01
N LEU A 115 -14.20 2.92 0.13
CA LEU A 115 -13.61 3.03 1.45
C LEU A 115 -13.05 1.69 1.94
N SER A 116 -11.84 1.72 2.50
CA SER A 116 -11.13 0.56 3.04
C SER A 116 -10.42 0.92 4.34
N TYR A 117 -10.24 -0.07 5.22
CA TYR A 117 -9.32 0.02 6.34
C TYR A 117 -7.89 -0.18 5.86
N ASP A 118 -6.93 0.52 6.46
CA ASP A 118 -5.49 0.38 6.23
C ASP A 118 -4.79 0.10 7.55
N PHE A 119 -4.09 -1.03 7.63
CA PHE A 119 -3.22 -1.38 8.76
C PHE A 119 -1.80 -1.50 8.25
N SER A 120 -0.85 -0.74 8.79
CA SER A 120 0.52 -0.76 8.30
C SER A 120 1.56 -0.85 9.40
N VAL A 121 2.68 -1.48 9.07
CA VAL A 121 3.90 -1.52 9.88
C VAL A 121 5.03 -1.00 8.99
N ARG A 122 5.74 0.02 9.45
CA ARG A 122 6.87 0.62 8.73
C ARG A 122 8.08 0.70 9.64
N TYR A 123 9.26 0.56 9.05
CA TYR A 123 10.54 0.65 9.72
C TYR A 123 11.42 1.64 8.96
N ALA A 124 11.90 2.66 9.66
CA ALA A 124 12.87 3.62 9.16
C ALA A 124 14.14 3.56 10.01
N PHE A 125 15.30 3.68 9.36
CA PHE A 125 16.60 3.64 10.01
C PHE A 125 17.49 4.72 9.44
N ASP A 126 18.22 5.42 10.30
CA ASP A 126 19.25 6.37 9.89
C ASP A 126 20.48 6.26 10.77
N ARG A 127 21.63 6.55 10.16
CA ARG A 127 22.93 6.67 10.80
C ARG A 127 23.59 7.91 10.23
N SER A 128 23.59 8.98 11.02
CA SER A 128 24.32 10.20 10.70
C SER A 128 25.53 10.35 11.60
N SER A 129 26.56 11.00 11.09
CA SER A 129 27.76 11.32 11.85
C SER A 129 28.19 12.74 11.55
N THR A 130 28.35 13.54 12.59
CA THR A 130 28.81 14.92 12.46
C THR A 130 30.14 15.14 13.15
N THR A 131 30.89 16.06 12.57
CA THR A 131 32.21 16.46 13.08
C THR A 131 32.09 17.90 13.52
N ASN A 132 31.84 18.11 14.82
CA ASN A 132 31.80 19.47 15.39
C ASN A 132 33.23 19.99 15.55
N GLY A 133 33.72 20.76 14.57
CA GLY A 133 34.72 21.84 14.70
C GLY A 133 36.02 21.62 15.51
N GLY A 134 36.37 20.39 15.89
CA GLY A 134 37.49 20.06 16.76
C GLY A 134 37.27 18.73 17.52
N ASP A 135 37.66 17.63 16.87
CA ASP A 135 37.98 16.29 17.42
C ASP A 135 36.87 15.36 17.98
N ALA A 136 35.65 15.82 18.27
CA ALA A 136 34.58 14.90 18.69
C ALA A 136 33.65 14.52 17.54
N VAL A 137 33.78 13.28 17.04
CA VAL A 137 32.78 12.66 16.16
C VAL A 137 31.55 12.35 17.00
N GLN A 138 30.43 12.98 16.68
CA GLN A 138 29.13 12.60 17.22
C GLN A 138 28.45 11.71 16.19
N SER A 139 28.12 10.47 16.58
CA SER A 139 27.29 9.60 15.74
C SER A 139 25.90 9.50 16.32
N LEU A 140 24.89 9.70 15.49
CA LEU A 140 23.49 9.56 15.83
C LEU A 140 22.93 8.37 15.04
N ASP A 141 22.59 7.31 15.75
CA ASP A 141 21.85 6.17 15.19
C ASP A 141 20.38 6.34 15.59
N SER A 142 19.47 6.44 14.62
CA SER A 142 18.03 6.58 14.88
C SER A 142 17.26 5.44 14.22
N ARG A 143 16.28 4.89 14.94
CA ARG A 143 15.37 3.86 14.45
C ARG A 143 13.94 4.23 14.78
N THR A 144 13.06 4.08 13.81
CA THR A 144 11.63 4.28 14.00
C THR A 144 10.85 3.05 13.57
N ILE A 145 9.96 2.58 14.44
CA ILE A 145 8.90 1.62 14.09
C ILE A 145 7.58 2.39 14.11
N ASP A 146 6.83 2.38 13.00
CA ASP A 146 5.50 2.98 12.87
C ASP A 146 4.46 1.86 12.74
N LEU A 147 3.56 1.77 13.72
CA LEU A 147 2.35 0.95 13.66
C LEU A 147 1.15 1.85 13.42
N SER A 148 0.47 1.70 12.28
CA SER A 148 -0.62 2.61 11.93
C SER A 148 -1.92 1.91 11.55
N ALA A 149 -3.02 2.60 11.83
CA ALA A 149 -4.36 2.20 11.43
C ALA A 149 -5.11 3.41 10.88
N GLY A 150 -5.86 3.23 9.80
CA GLY A 150 -6.55 4.33 9.13
C GLY A 150 -7.60 3.88 8.13
N LEU A 151 -8.06 4.87 7.36
CA LEU A 151 -9.03 4.72 6.28
C LEU A 151 -8.42 5.20 4.96
N ILE A 152 -8.70 4.48 3.88
CA ILE A 152 -8.31 4.85 2.51
C ILE A 152 -9.56 4.92 1.64
N LEU A 153 -9.67 6.01 0.89
CA LEU A 153 -10.67 6.25 -0.14
C LEU A 153 -10.05 6.14 -1.54
N SER A 154 -10.54 5.22 -2.35
CA SER A 154 -10.07 4.90 -3.71
C SER A 154 -11.21 4.96 -4.74
N PRO A 155 -11.57 6.15 -5.26
CA PRO A 155 -12.83 6.36 -5.99
C PRO A 155 -12.96 5.66 -7.36
N PHE A 156 -11.86 5.15 -7.95
CA PHE A 156 -11.84 4.70 -9.35
C PHE A 156 -11.57 3.19 -9.56
N GLN A 157 -11.78 2.35 -8.54
CA GLN A 157 -11.39 0.94 -8.57
C GLN A 157 -11.96 0.11 -9.73
N TYR A 158 -13.13 0.45 -10.29
CA TYR A 158 -13.87 -0.45 -11.19
C TYR A 158 -13.69 -0.22 -12.70
N LYS A 159 -13.07 0.89 -13.14
CA LYS A 159 -13.02 1.24 -14.58
C LYS A 159 -11.64 1.60 -15.12
N SER A 160 -10.66 1.84 -14.27
CA SER A 160 -9.36 2.35 -14.66
C SER A 160 -8.25 1.52 -14.02
N ARG A 161 -7.20 1.23 -14.81
CA ARG A 161 -5.94 0.67 -14.26
C ARG A 161 -5.24 1.66 -13.34
N PHE A 162 -5.46 2.95 -13.56
CA PHE A 162 -4.96 4.02 -12.71
C PHE A 162 -5.96 4.29 -11.57
N GLN A 163 -5.50 4.14 -10.33
CA GLN A 163 -6.30 4.22 -9.11
C GLN A 163 -5.65 5.23 -8.14
N PRO A 164 -6.05 6.51 -8.20
CA PRO A 164 -5.64 7.47 -7.19
C PRO A 164 -6.38 7.19 -5.87
N TYR A 165 -5.73 7.49 -4.76
CA TYR A 165 -6.32 7.32 -3.43
C TYR A 165 -5.86 8.43 -2.47
N ILE A 166 -6.67 8.63 -1.44
CA ILE A 166 -6.36 9.48 -0.29
C ILE A 166 -6.77 8.75 0.98
N GLY A 167 -6.02 8.92 2.06
CA GLY A 167 -6.33 8.30 3.33
C GLY A 167 -5.73 9.05 4.49
N GLY A 168 -6.05 8.57 5.69
CA GLY A 168 -5.53 9.11 6.92
C GLY A 168 -5.87 8.22 8.10
N GLY A 169 -5.21 8.46 9.21
CA GLY A 169 -5.38 7.62 10.39
C GLY A 169 -4.50 8.06 11.55
N VAL A 170 -4.20 7.09 12.41
CA VAL A 170 -3.35 7.23 13.58
C VAL A 170 -2.14 6.31 13.47
N ALA A 171 -1.02 6.73 14.04
CA ALA A 171 0.24 6.02 14.04
C ALA A 171 0.86 6.04 15.44
N PHE A 172 1.31 4.87 15.89
CA PHE A 172 2.16 4.71 17.06
C PHE A 172 3.60 4.61 16.57
N LEU A 173 4.40 5.62 16.91
CA LEU A 173 5.82 5.69 16.57
C LEU A 173 6.64 5.27 17.79
N PHE A 174 7.50 4.27 17.61
CA PHE A 174 8.51 3.89 18.58
C PHE A 174 9.86 4.40 18.05
N LEU A 175 10.45 5.33 18.77
CA LEU A 175 11.71 6.01 18.43
C LEU A 175 12.80 5.45 19.35
N ASP A 176 13.90 4.99 18.77
CA ASP A 176 15.10 4.54 19.49
C ASP A 176 16.28 5.32 18.93
N THR A 177 16.90 6.14 19.78
CA THR A 177 17.98 7.05 19.39
C THR A 177 19.21 6.79 20.25
N ASP A 178 20.32 6.46 19.60
CA ASP A 178 21.62 6.28 20.24
C ASP A 178 22.55 7.44 19.83
N LEU A 179 22.89 8.30 20.79
CA LEU A 179 23.88 9.36 20.64
C LEU A 179 25.23 8.91 21.20
N ARG A 180 26.27 8.91 20.37
CA ARG A 180 27.65 8.61 20.80
C ARG A 180 28.48 9.88 20.87
N LEU A 181 29.00 10.18 22.06
CA LEU A 181 29.87 11.31 22.36
C LEU A 181 31.20 10.77 22.90
N GLY A 182 32.17 10.58 22.00
CA GLY A 182 33.44 9.95 22.34
C GLY A 182 33.24 8.50 22.81
N ASN A 183 33.55 8.22 24.10
CA ASN A 183 33.36 6.90 24.71
C ASN A 183 32.03 6.73 25.45
N SER A 184 31.20 7.79 25.52
CA SER A 184 29.88 7.72 26.13
C SER A 184 28.81 7.39 25.08
N VAL A 185 27.88 6.52 25.43
CA VAL A 185 26.67 6.22 24.63
C VAL A 185 25.46 6.59 25.48
N GLN A 186 24.66 7.53 24.99
CA GLN A 186 23.37 7.87 25.56
C GLN A 186 22.29 7.31 24.64
N SER A 187 21.48 6.39 25.16
CA SER A 187 20.36 5.80 24.44
C SER A 187 19.05 6.37 24.99
N ASP A 188 18.16 6.80 24.11
CA ASP A 188 16.83 7.25 24.47
C ASP A 188 15.74 6.51 23.67
N ARG A 189 14.60 6.29 24.31
CA ARG A 189 13.48 5.53 23.76
C ARG A 189 12.17 6.20 24.07
N ASP A 190 11.50 6.63 23.01
CA ASP A 190 10.22 7.31 23.10
C ASP A 190 9.12 6.58 22.35
N THR A 191 7.89 6.83 22.80
CA THR A 191 6.69 6.38 22.11
C THR A 191 5.74 7.54 21.92
N VAL A 192 5.26 7.70 20.70
CA VAL A 192 4.50 8.87 20.28
C VAL A 192 3.26 8.39 19.54
N LEU A 193 2.11 8.95 19.91
CA LEU A 193 0.88 8.78 19.14
C LEU A 193 0.70 10.01 18.26
N THR A 194 0.63 9.82 16.96
CA THR A 194 0.37 10.89 16.00
C THR A 194 -0.75 10.53 15.02
N SER A 195 -1.21 11.51 14.26
CA SER A 195 -2.08 11.30 13.10
C SER A 195 -1.28 11.40 11.81
N TYR A 196 -1.82 10.82 10.74
CA TYR A 196 -1.22 10.91 9.43
C TYR A 196 -2.26 11.16 8.35
N LEU A 197 -1.80 11.78 7.27
CA LEU A 197 -2.50 11.87 5.99
C LEU A 197 -1.63 11.19 4.94
N ARG A 198 -2.24 10.55 3.96
CA ARG A 198 -1.53 10.02 2.80
C ARG A 198 -2.33 10.19 1.53
N ALA A 199 -1.63 10.34 0.42
CA ALA A 199 -2.21 10.37 -0.91
C ALA A 199 -1.27 9.66 -1.86
N GLY A 200 -1.83 8.98 -2.85
CA GLY A 200 -1.03 8.23 -3.80
C GLY A 200 -1.79 7.86 -5.04
N ALA A 201 -1.10 7.13 -5.91
CA ALA A 201 -1.69 6.58 -7.11
C ALA A 201 -1.07 5.23 -7.43
N LEU A 202 -1.94 4.28 -7.77
CA LEU A 202 -1.58 2.92 -8.16
C LEU A 202 -1.88 2.71 -9.64
N VAL A 203 -1.10 1.84 -10.28
CA VAL A 203 -1.31 1.37 -11.65
C VAL A 203 -1.33 -0.14 -11.64
N GLU A 204 -2.48 -0.72 -12.00
CA GLU A 204 -2.66 -2.15 -12.16
C GLU A 204 -1.98 -2.64 -13.45
N PHE A 205 -0.98 -3.51 -13.31
CA PHE A 205 -0.24 -4.08 -14.45
C PHE A 205 -0.70 -5.51 -14.79
N ALA A 206 -1.33 -6.20 -13.83
CA ALA A 206 -1.98 -7.49 -14.01
C ALA A 206 -3.17 -7.58 -13.04
N TYR A 207 -4.13 -8.46 -13.31
CA TYR A 207 -5.33 -8.60 -12.48
C TYR A 207 -4.97 -8.76 -11.00
N GLY A 208 -5.40 -7.80 -10.17
CA GLY A 208 -5.14 -7.78 -8.74
C GLY A 208 -3.67 -7.51 -8.37
N ARG A 209 -2.83 -6.99 -9.27
CA ARG A 209 -1.42 -6.64 -9.00
C ARG A 209 -1.10 -5.24 -9.50
N HIS A 210 -0.49 -4.44 -8.65
CA HIS A 210 -0.28 -3.04 -8.95
C HIS A 210 1.08 -2.52 -8.46
N VAL A 211 1.50 -1.40 -9.05
CA VAL A 211 2.65 -0.60 -8.62
C VAL A 211 2.24 0.85 -8.53
N GLY A 212 2.84 1.63 -7.63
CA GLY A 212 2.45 3.02 -7.47
C GLY A 212 3.40 3.87 -6.67
N VAL A 213 2.92 5.07 -6.38
CA VAL A 213 3.58 6.04 -5.51
C VAL A 213 2.66 6.41 -4.36
N ASP A 214 3.22 6.54 -3.17
CA ASP A 214 2.56 6.97 -1.93
C ASP A 214 3.32 8.15 -1.35
N ALA A 215 2.61 9.21 -0.98
CA ALA A 215 3.11 10.31 -0.18
C ALA A 215 2.35 10.31 1.15
N ARG A 216 3.06 10.20 2.26
CA ARG A 216 2.50 10.18 3.61
C ARG A 216 3.09 11.28 4.47
N TRP A 217 2.22 12.09 5.04
CA TRP A 217 2.55 13.14 5.99
C TRP A 217 2.18 12.69 7.40
N LEU A 218 3.15 12.57 8.30
CA LEU A 218 2.93 12.44 9.74
C LEU A 218 2.77 13.84 10.32
N ASN A 219 1.66 14.08 11.01
CA ASN A 219 1.42 15.36 11.66
C ASN A 219 2.38 15.55 12.85
N ASN A 220 2.78 16.79 13.12
CA ASN A 220 3.67 17.10 14.22
C ASN A 220 3.05 16.62 15.53
N ALA A 221 3.73 15.71 16.19
CA ALA A 221 3.50 15.39 17.58
C ALA A 221 4.70 15.90 18.37
N ASP A 222 4.44 16.67 19.42
CA ASP A 222 5.47 17.18 20.32
C ASP A 222 6.05 16.00 21.09
N VAL A 223 7.33 15.70 20.86
CA VAL A 223 8.07 14.66 21.59
C VAL A 223 9.01 15.36 22.55
N MET A 224 8.89 15.05 23.84
CA MET A 224 9.81 15.59 24.83
C MET A 224 11.00 14.64 25.00
N ILE A 225 12.09 14.93 24.28
CA ILE A 225 13.37 14.23 24.43
C ILE A 225 14.19 15.02 25.45
N ASP A 226 14.43 14.46 26.64
CA ASP A 226 15.20 15.10 27.73
C ASP A 226 14.73 16.54 28.10
N GLY A 227 13.42 16.82 27.99
CA GLY A 227 12.82 18.13 28.32
C GLY A 227 13.01 19.21 27.25
N LEU A 228 13.63 18.87 26.12
CA LEU A 228 13.64 19.69 24.90
C LEU A 228 12.57 19.11 23.96
N GLY A 229 11.52 19.89 23.71
CA GLY A 229 10.51 19.52 22.71
C GLY A 229 11.14 19.41 21.32
N ALA A 230 10.91 18.28 20.66
CA ALA A 230 11.22 18.04 19.26
C ALA A 230 9.92 17.73 18.51
N ASP A 231 9.68 18.40 17.39
CA ASP A 231 8.47 18.24 16.61
C ASP A 231 8.66 17.11 15.60
N VAL A 232 8.00 15.97 15.80
CA VAL A 232 8.14 14.84 14.88
C VAL A 232 7.14 15.00 13.73
N GLY A 233 7.43 15.97 12.85
CA GLY A 233 6.81 16.12 11.54
C GLY A 233 7.63 15.43 10.46
N ALA A 234 7.00 14.59 9.64
CA ALA A 234 7.71 13.88 8.58
C ALA A 234 6.88 13.70 7.31
N LEU A 235 7.50 13.93 6.16
CA LEU A 235 6.97 13.55 4.86
C LEU A 235 7.72 12.31 4.37
N THR A 236 6.99 11.25 4.03
CA THR A 236 7.54 10.05 3.42
C THR A 236 7.02 9.90 2.01
N VAL A 237 7.91 9.62 1.06
CA VAL A 237 7.54 9.27 -0.32
C VAL A 237 8.01 7.84 -0.59
N SER A 238 7.09 6.97 -1.00
CA SER A 238 7.33 5.54 -1.19
C SER A 238 6.87 5.05 -2.55
N LEU A 239 7.61 4.09 -3.10
CA LEU A 239 7.13 3.17 -4.12
C LEU A 239 6.28 2.08 -3.46
N VAL A 240 5.14 1.77 -4.07
CA VAL A 240 4.20 0.75 -3.58
C VAL A 240 4.17 -0.41 -4.56
N PHE A 241 4.21 -1.63 -4.04
CA PHE A 241 4.03 -2.86 -4.80
C PHE A 241 3.01 -3.72 -4.07
N GLY A 242 1.90 -4.05 -4.73
CA GLY A 242 0.80 -4.72 -4.04
C GLY A 242 0.10 -5.80 -4.84
N ALA A 243 -0.58 -6.67 -4.09
CA ALA A 243 -1.40 -7.74 -4.62
C ALA A 243 -2.71 -7.89 -3.83
N GLN A 244 -3.80 -8.14 -4.54
CA GLN A 244 -5.13 -8.45 -4.03
C GLN A 244 -5.34 -9.98 -4.01
N PHE A 245 -5.86 -10.50 -2.91
CA PHE A 245 -6.13 -11.93 -2.69
C PHE A 245 -7.62 -12.20 -2.51
#